data_AF-A0AAX4JEW8-F1
#
_entry.id   AF-A0AAX4JEW8-F1
#
_cell.length_a   1.000
_cell.length_b   1.000
_cell.length_c   1.000
_cell.angle_alpha   90.00
_cell.angle_beta   90.00
_cell.angle_gamma   90.00
#
_symmetry.space_group_name_H-M   'P 1'
#
loop_
_entity.id
_entity.type
_entity.pdbx_description
1 polymer ?
#
loop_
_entity_poly.entity_id
_entity_poly.type
_entity_poly.pdbx_seq_one_letter_code
_entity_poly.pdbx_strand_id
1 'polypeptide(L)'
;MAFKKNYYERKQVAHRAKYGKLEKRSELITRLKKKKEHKKLINDAKSEIENVTGKEYFFKYNTVINKNGKISKVEFDTLEELKKKKLYVDNEIIRIENKLKQFSVIPKNKRFVFDDDGNKKEIEIVKEKCLNEDLLEYETYLRNLIETKQEITNKLK
;
A
#
# COMPACT_ATOMS: atom_id res chain seq x y z
N MET A 1 51.98 -25.24 16.23
CA MET A 1 50.75 -25.80 15.63
C MET A 1 49.81 -26.21 16.75
N ALA A 2 48.60 -25.65 16.83
CA ALA A 2 47.63 -26.07 17.85
C ALA A 2 46.95 -27.38 17.42
N PHE A 3 47.08 -28.43 18.23
CA PHE A 3 46.37 -29.70 18.03
C PHE A 3 44.86 -29.49 18.17
N LYS A 4 44.10 -29.62 17.07
CA LYS A 4 42.64 -29.69 17.13
C LYS A 4 42.21 -31.12 17.51
N LYS A 5 41.75 -31.32 18.74
CA LYS A 5 41.03 -32.53 19.14
C LYS A 5 39.57 -32.44 18.68
N ASN A 6 39.12 -33.43 17.92
CA ASN A 6 37.70 -33.57 17.57
C ASN A 6 36.98 -34.29 18.72
N TYR A 7 35.91 -33.68 19.24
CA TYR A 7 35.08 -34.26 20.29
C TYR A 7 33.75 -34.73 19.70
N TYR A 8 33.27 -35.89 20.16
CA TYR A 8 31.97 -36.42 19.76
C TYR A 8 30.83 -35.77 20.54
N GLU A 9 29.70 -35.53 19.87
CA GLU A 9 28.50 -35.00 20.51
C GLU A 9 27.65 -36.10 21.17
N ARG A 10 27.17 -35.85 22.38
CA ARG A 10 26.28 -36.78 23.10
C ARG A 10 24.89 -36.86 22.45
N LYS A 11 24.30 -38.05 22.45
CA LYS A 11 22.90 -38.30 22.04
C LYS A 11 21.91 -38.12 23.20
N GLN A 12 20.62 -38.11 22.88
CA GLN A 12 19.54 -38.10 23.88
C GLN A 12 19.57 -39.40 24.71
N VAL A 13 19.21 -39.30 25.99
CA VAL A 13 19.13 -40.47 26.89
C VAL A 13 17.88 -41.31 26.56
N ALA A 14 18.01 -42.64 26.56
CA ALA A 14 16.98 -43.58 26.11
C ALA A 14 15.60 -43.36 26.75
N HIS A 15 15.53 -43.17 28.07
CA HIS A 15 14.25 -42.97 28.77
C HIS A 15 13.54 -41.64 28.43
N ARG A 16 14.25 -40.67 27.82
CA ARG A 16 13.67 -39.39 27.34
C ARG A 16 13.49 -39.34 25.83
N ALA A 17 13.72 -40.44 25.11
CA ALA A 17 13.57 -40.50 23.65
C ALA A 17 12.17 -40.08 23.18
N LYS A 18 11.13 -40.28 24.00
CA LYS A 18 9.75 -39.86 23.72
C LYS A 18 9.60 -38.35 23.46
N TYR A 19 10.51 -37.52 23.97
CA TYR A 19 10.50 -36.06 23.78
C TYR A 19 11.31 -35.62 22.55
N GLY A 20 11.83 -36.56 21.77
CA GLY A 20 12.64 -36.30 20.59
C GLY A 20 14.12 -36.06 20.89
N LYS A 21 14.80 -35.46 19.90
CA LYS A 21 16.26 -35.26 19.92
C LYS A 21 16.67 -34.21 20.96
N LEU A 22 17.83 -34.43 21.58
CA LEU A 22 18.45 -33.45 22.49
C LEU A 22 18.92 -32.24 21.68
N GLU A 23 18.26 -31.10 21.88
CA GLU A 23 18.60 -29.83 21.23
C GLU A 23 20.01 -29.37 21.62
N LYS A 24 20.84 -29.03 20.62
CA LYS A 24 22.19 -28.48 20.82
C LYS A 24 22.20 -26.95 20.73
N ARG A 25 23.31 -26.32 21.15
CA ARG A 25 23.46 -24.86 21.09
C ARG A 25 23.26 -24.31 19.67
N SER A 26 23.75 -25.00 18.65
CA SER A 26 23.57 -24.63 17.25
C SER A 26 22.09 -24.64 16.85
N GLU A 27 21.36 -25.70 17.20
CA GLU A 27 19.92 -25.86 16.96
C GLU A 27 19.09 -24.83 17.76
N LEU A 28 19.47 -24.55 19.00
CA LEU A 28 18.86 -23.51 19.82
C LEU A 28 19.00 -22.13 19.18
N ILE A 29 20.21 -21.79 18.69
CA ILE A 29 20.46 -20.50 18.04
C ILE A 29 19.60 -20.36 16.79
N THR A 30 19.49 -21.40 15.95
CA THR A 30 18.66 -21.32 14.73
C THR A 30 17.18 -21.19 15.07
N ARG A 31 16.69 -21.92 16.09
CA ARG A 31 15.31 -21.79 16.58
C ARG A 31 15.01 -20.40 17.11
N LEU A 32 15.92 -19.82 17.90
CA LEU A 32 15.77 -18.46 18.45
C LEU A 32 15.78 -17.40 17.35
N LYS A 33 16.64 -17.54 16.33
CA LYS A 33 16.65 -16.66 15.16
C LYS A 33 15.32 -16.67 14.43
N LYS A 34 14.80 -17.87 14.10
CA LYS A 34 13.47 -18.02 13.48
C LYS A 34 12.37 -17.39 14.31
N LYS A 35 12.37 -17.61 15.64
CA LYS A 35 11.37 -17.01 16.54
C LYS A 35 11.45 -15.48 16.53
N LYS A 36 12.64 -14.90 16.48
CA LYS A 36 12.84 -13.45 16.39
C LYS A 36 12.33 -12.90 15.06
N GLU A 37 12.62 -13.57 13.95
CA GLU A 37 12.11 -13.21 12.62
C GLU A 37 10.58 -13.25 12.56
N HIS A 38 9.96 -14.33 13.04
CA HIS A 38 8.50 -14.43 13.13
C HIS A 38 7.89 -13.31 13.99
N LYS A 39 8.51 -12.99 15.13
CA LYS A 39 8.03 -11.90 15.98
C LYS A 39 8.12 -10.55 15.27
N LYS A 40 9.18 -10.33 14.48
CA LYS A 40 9.34 -9.14 13.66
C LYS A 40 8.21 -9.04 12.62
N LEU A 41 7.99 -10.11 11.84
CA LEU A 41 6.91 -10.14 10.84
C LEU A 41 5.53 -9.86 11.43
N ILE A 42 5.24 -10.40 12.62
CA ILE A 42 3.96 -10.14 13.32
C ILE A 42 3.85 -8.67 13.73
N ASN A 43 4.94 -8.08 14.23
CA ASN A 43 4.93 -6.67 14.63
C ASN A 43 4.80 -5.74 13.43
N ASP A 44 5.51 -6.04 12.33
CA ASP A 44 5.43 -5.29 11.08
C ASP A 44 3.98 -5.33 10.55
N ALA A 45 3.36 -6.52 10.50
CA ALA A 45 1.96 -6.68 10.08
C ALA A 45 0.96 -5.94 11.00
N LYS A 46 1.19 -5.91 12.31
CA LYS A 46 0.35 -5.13 13.25
C LYS A 46 0.47 -3.63 13.00
N SER A 47 1.70 -3.15 12.82
CA SER A 47 1.96 -1.76 12.49
C SER A 47 1.31 -1.36 11.17
N GLU A 48 1.35 -2.23 10.15
CA GLU A 48 0.64 -2.00 8.90
C GLU A 48 -0.88 -1.88 9.13
N ILE A 49 -1.49 -2.80 9.88
CA ILE A 49 -2.93 -2.76 10.18
C ILE A 49 -3.32 -1.48 10.94
N GLU A 50 -2.52 -1.06 11.93
CA GLU A 50 -2.79 0.13 12.74
C GLU A 50 -2.68 1.43 11.93
N ASN A 51 -1.75 1.49 10.97
CA ASN A 51 -1.51 2.67 10.15
C ASN A 51 -2.44 2.79 8.93
N VAL A 52 -3.12 1.71 8.52
CA VAL A 52 -4.06 1.76 7.39
C VAL A 52 -5.28 2.60 7.77
N THR A 53 -5.49 3.69 7.02
CA THR A 53 -6.49 4.73 7.33
C THR A 53 -7.95 4.30 7.12
N GLY A 54 -8.20 3.05 6.71
CA GLY A 54 -9.52 2.46 6.50
C GLY A 54 -10.33 3.06 5.33
N LYS A 55 -9.80 4.10 4.67
CA LYS A 55 -10.45 4.85 3.58
C LYS A 55 -9.76 4.66 2.22
N GLU A 56 -8.81 3.74 2.14
CA GLU A 56 -8.04 3.47 0.92
C GLU A 56 -8.79 2.51 0.02
N TYR A 57 -9.05 2.93 -1.23
CA TYR A 57 -9.61 2.08 -2.25
C TYR A 57 -8.50 1.32 -2.98
N PHE A 58 -8.57 -0.02 -2.93
CA PHE A 58 -7.65 -0.90 -3.64
C PHE A 58 -8.39 -1.62 -4.77
N PHE A 59 -7.89 -1.53 -6.01
CA PHE A 59 -8.46 -2.23 -7.16
C PHE A 59 -8.56 -3.75 -6.95
N LYS A 60 -7.66 -4.34 -6.14
CA LYS A 60 -7.70 -5.77 -5.79
C LYS A 60 -8.97 -6.16 -5.03
N TYR A 61 -9.65 -5.25 -4.35
CA TYR A 61 -10.94 -5.55 -3.72
C TYR A 61 -12.03 -5.91 -4.72
N ASN A 62 -11.87 -5.55 -5.99
CA ASN A 62 -12.80 -5.99 -7.03
C ASN A 62 -12.62 -7.45 -7.43
N THR A 63 -11.54 -8.10 -7.04
CA THR A 63 -11.23 -9.49 -7.44
C THR A 63 -11.19 -10.47 -6.26
N VAL A 64 -11.41 -9.98 -5.03
CA VAL A 64 -11.44 -10.82 -3.83
C VAL A 64 -12.69 -10.59 -2.99
N ILE A 65 -13.23 -11.66 -2.41
CA ILE A 65 -14.28 -11.64 -1.39
C ILE A 65 -13.70 -12.16 -0.09
N ASN A 66 -14.07 -11.52 1.02
CA ASN A 66 -13.81 -12.03 2.36
C ASN A 66 -14.96 -12.92 2.81
N LYS A 67 -14.74 -14.24 2.90
CA LYS A 67 -15.67 -15.20 3.49
C LYS A 67 -15.11 -15.66 4.83
N ASN A 68 -15.78 -15.33 5.93
CA ASN A 68 -15.43 -15.75 7.29
C ASN A 68 -13.96 -15.46 7.68
N GLY A 69 -13.44 -14.29 7.31
CA GLY A 69 -12.06 -13.88 7.62
C GLY A 69 -11.00 -14.47 6.69
N LYS A 70 -11.39 -15.21 5.65
CA LYS A 70 -10.50 -15.71 4.60
C LYS A 70 -10.77 -15.01 3.28
N ILE A 71 -9.70 -14.57 2.64
CA ILE A 71 -9.74 -13.91 1.33
C ILE A 71 -9.78 -15.00 0.25
N SER A 72 -10.86 -15.05 -0.53
CA SER A 72 -11.03 -15.93 -1.69
C SER A 72 -11.15 -15.10 -2.97
N LYS A 73 -10.66 -15.61 -4.10
CA LYS A 73 -10.89 -14.97 -5.40
C LYS A 73 -12.37 -15.05 -5.77
N VAL A 74 -12.87 -14.00 -6.42
CA VAL A 74 -14.25 -14.00 -6.94
C VAL A 74 -14.28 -14.66 -8.30
N GLU A 75 -15.11 -15.68 -8.45
CA GLU A 75 -15.38 -16.31 -9.76
C GLU A 75 -16.54 -15.59 -10.47
N PHE A 76 -17.59 -15.22 -9.75
CA PHE A 76 -18.73 -14.47 -10.27
C PHE A 76 -19.21 -13.44 -9.24
N ASP A 77 -19.45 -12.21 -9.70
CA ASP A 77 -19.95 -11.13 -8.85
C ASP A 77 -21.49 -11.19 -8.78
N THR A 78 -22.05 -11.08 -7.58
CA THR A 78 -23.49 -10.87 -7.44
C THR A 78 -23.88 -9.43 -7.79
N LEU A 79 -25.13 -9.21 -8.18
CA LEU A 79 -25.62 -7.88 -8.58
C LEU A 79 -25.50 -6.84 -7.44
N GLU A 80 -25.66 -7.26 -6.19
CA GLU A 80 -25.44 -6.40 -5.02
C GLU A 80 -23.97 -6.02 -4.83
N GLU A 81 -23.05 -6.96 -5.02
CA GLU A 81 -21.62 -6.70 -4.94
C GLU A 81 -21.15 -5.76 -6.04
N LEU A 82 -21.67 -5.92 -7.27
CA LEU A 82 -21.40 -5.00 -8.37
C LEU A 82 -21.87 -3.57 -8.06
N LYS A 83 -23.06 -3.40 -7.47
CA LYS A 83 -23.56 -2.10 -7.01
C LYS A 83 -22.66 -1.49 -5.93
N LYS A 84 -22.22 -2.29 -4.95
CA LYS A 84 -21.28 -1.83 -3.90
C LYS A 84 -19.95 -1.40 -4.50
N LYS A 85 -19.34 -2.21 -5.38
CA LYS A 85 -18.08 -1.87 -6.06
C LYS A 85 -18.20 -0.57 -6.84
N LYS A 86 -19.29 -0.39 -7.59
CA LYS A 86 -19.57 0.85 -8.32
C LYS A 86 -19.59 2.07 -7.39
N LEU A 87 -20.29 1.98 -6.26
CA LEU A 87 -20.36 3.07 -5.28
C LEU A 87 -18.98 3.42 -4.71
N TYR A 88 -18.15 2.43 -4.42
CA TYR A 88 -16.77 2.66 -3.96
C TYR A 88 -15.92 3.37 -5.01
N VAL A 89 -15.99 2.91 -6.28
CA VAL A 89 -15.28 3.55 -7.39
C VAL A 89 -15.76 4.99 -7.58
N ASP A 90 -17.07 5.24 -7.55
CA ASP A 90 -17.64 6.59 -7.69
C ASP A 90 -17.14 7.53 -6.59
N ASN A 91 -17.11 7.09 -5.34
CA ASN A 91 -16.58 7.88 -4.22
C ASN A 91 -15.08 8.16 -4.37
N GLU A 92 -14.31 7.19 -4.85
CA GLU A 92 -12.88 7.34 -5.06
C GLU A 92 -12.57 8.31 -6.21
N ILE A 93 -13.36 8.27 -7.30
CA ILE A 93 -13.27 9.24 -8.40
C ILE A 93 -13.45 10.66 -7.86
N ILE A 94 -14.52 10.91 -7.08
CA ILE A 94 -14.78 12.24 -6.48
C ILE A 94 -13.59 12.69 -5.61
N ARG A 95 -13.01 11.77 -4.82
CA ARG A 95 -11.86 12.05 -3.95
C ARG A 95 -10.64 12.51 -4.77
N ILE A 96 -10.33 11.80 -5.85
CA ILE A 96 -9.17 12.09 -6.70
C ILE A 96 -9.39 13.35 -7.53
N GLU A 97 -10.59 13.57 -8.07
CA GLU A 97 -10.94 14.82 -8.74
C GLU A 97 -10.75 16.04 -7.82
N ASN A 98 -11.15 15.92 -6.55
CA ASN A 98 -10.94 16.99 -5.57
C ASN A 98 -9.46 17.20 -5.23
N LYS A 99 -8.64 16.14 -5.20
CA LYS A 99 -7.18 16.28 -5.08
C LYS A 99 -6.56 16.96 -6.30
N LEU A 100 -6.96 16.56 -7.52
CA LEU A 100 -6.49 17.18 -8.77
C LEU A 100 -6.83 18.68 -8.83
N LYS A 101 -8.00 19.09 -8.31
CA LYS A 101 -8.34 20.51 -8.17
C LYS A 101 -7.39 21.28 -7.25
N GLN A 102 -6.81 20.66 -6.22
CA GLN A 102 -5.83 21.31 -5.34
C GLN A 102 -4.51 21.60 -6.06
N PHE A 103 -4.15 20.75 -7.03
CA PHE A 103 -2.98 20.97 -7.89
C PHE A 103 -3.27 21.97 -9.03
N SER A 104 -4.53 22.30 -9.28
CA SER A 104 -4.87 23.29 -10.30
C SER A 104 -4.34 24.67 -9.90
N VAL A 105 -3.62 25.30 -10.83
CA VAL A 105 -3.00 26.62 -10.59
C VAL A 105 -4.13 27.62 -10.35
N ILE A 106 -4.24 28.13 -9.11
CA ILE A 106 -5.14 29.25 -8.80
C ILE A 106 -4.75 30.41 -9.73
N PRO A 107 -5.66 30.93 -10.56
CA PRO A 107 -5.36 32.09 -11.38
C PRO A 107 -5.07 33.26 -10.45
N LYS A 108 -3.78 33.65 -10.34
CA LYS A 108 -3.39 34.88 -9.66
C LYS A 108 -3.66 36.04 -10.63
N ASN A 109 -4.43 37.02 -10.16
CA ASN A 109 -4.68 38.25 -10.91
C ASN A 109 -3.36 38.91 -11.31
N LYS A 110 -3.33 39.48 -12.52
CA LYS A 110 -2.20 40.29 -13.01
C LYS A 110 -1.93 41.40 -12.00
N ARG A 111 -0.72 41.43 -11.43
CA ARG A 111 -0.29 42.49 -10.51
C ARG A 111 0.48 43.52 -11.31
N PHE A 112 -0.02 44.74 -11.31
CA PHE A 112 0.63 45.87 -11.95
C PHE A 112 1.34 46.69 -10.88
N VAL A 113 2.55 47.12 -11.20
CA VAL A 113 3.30 48.09 -10.40
C VAL A 113 3.61 49.27 -11.32
N PHE A 114 3.53 50.49 -10.77
CA PHE A 114 3.91 51.70 -11.48
C PHE A 114 5.34 52.04 -11.07
N ASP A 115 6.19 52.33 -12.06
CA ASP A 115 7.52 52.88 -11.79
C ASP A 115 7.42 54.35 -11.34
N ASP A 116 8.53 54.91 -10.84
CA ASP A 116 8.61 56.31 -10.41
C ASP A 116 8.26 57.33 -11.53
N ASP A 117 8.38 56.92 -12.79
CA ASP A 117 7.98 57.70 -13.99
C ASP A 117 6.49 57.54 -14.36
N GLY A 118 5.68 56.85 -13.54
CA GLY A 118 4.25 56.62 -13.77
C GLY A 118 3.93 55.54 -14.82
N ASN A 119 4.94 54.86 -15.37
CA ASN A 119 4.75 53.81 -16.36
C ASN A 119 4.30 52.49 -15.72
N LYS A 120 3.30 51.84 -16.33
CA LYS A 120 2.71 50.59 -15.85
C LYS A 120 3.55 49.39 -16.27
N LYS A 121 4.21 48.71 -15.32
CA LYS A 121 4.88 47.42 -15.55
C LYS A 121 4.02 46.26 -15.09
N GLU A 122 3.89 45.25 -15.95
CA GLU A 122 3.25 43.97 -15.63
C GLU A 122 4.30 43.03 -15.04
N ILE A 123 4.10 42.57 -13.80
CA ILE A 123 4.99 41.57 -13.20
C ILE A 123 4.56 40.20 -13.70
N GLU A 124 5.35 39.60 -14.58
CA GLU A 124 5.21 38.19 -14.92
C GLU A 124 5.56 37.35 -13.70
N ILE A 125 4.55 36.76 -13.06
CA ILE A 125 4.77 35.73 -12.06
C ILE A 125 5.22 34.49 -12.83
N VAL A 126 6.53 34.24 -12.85
CA VAL A 126 7.12 33.03 -13.41
C VAL A 126 6.45 31.84 -12.74
N LYS A 127 5.67 31.10 -13.52
CA LYS A 127 5.12 29.82 -13.09
C LYS A 127 6.29 28.86 -13.06
N GLU A 128 6.78 28.52 -11.88
CA GLU A 128 7.44 27.23 -11.71
C GLU A 128 6.38 26.17 -12.03
N LYS A 129 6.40 25.70 -13.28
CA LYS A 129 5.77 24.44 -13.66
C LYS A 129 6.56 23.36 -12.90
N CYS A 130 6.24 23.16 -11.63
CA CYS A 130 6.52 21.89 -11.00
C CYS A 130 5.69 20.87 -11.79
N LEU A 131 6.35 20.20 -12.74
CA LEU A 131 5.94 18.89 -13.23
C LEU A 131 5.93 17.98 -11.99
N ASN A 132 4.86 18.07 -11.19
CA ASN A 132 4.68 17.20 -10.05
C ASN A 132 4.46 15.81 -10.61
N GLU A 133 5.42 14.91 -10.40
CA GLU A 133 5.29 13.48 -10.71
C GLU A 133 3.97 12.94 -10.11
N ASP A 134 3.63 13.39 -8.90
CA ASP A 134 2.35 13.14 -8.22
C ASP A 134 1.11 13.44 -9.08
N LEU A 135 1.12 14.51 -9.90
CA LEU A 135 -0.03 14.87 -10.74
C LEU A 135 -0.26 13.83 -11.84
N LEU A 136 0.83 13.36 -12.47
CA LEU A 136 0.76 12.33 -13.51
C LEU A 136 0.29 11.00 -12.92
N GLU A 137 0.73 10.67 -11.69
CA GLU A 137 0.23 9.52 -10.93
C GLU A 137 -1.27 9.62 -10.64
N TYR A 138 -1.76 10.77 -10.19
CA TYR A 138 -3.20 10.97 -9.94
C TYR A 138 -4.03 10.91 -11.23
N GLU A 139 -3.53 11.44 -12.34
CA GLU A 139 -4.22 11.35 -13.64
C GLU A 139 -4.29 9.91 -14.16
N THR A 140 -3.18 9.16 -14.09
CA THR A 140 -3.18 7.74 -14.48
C THR A 140 -4.08 6.91 -13.58
N TYR A 141 -4.07 7.16 -12.27
CA TYR A 141 -4.97 6.52 -11.31
C TYR A 141 -6.45 6.82 -11.62
N LEU A 142 -6.79 8.07 -11.96
CA LEU A 142 -8.15 8.46 -12.36
C LEU A 142 -8.61 7.73 -13.63
N ARG A 143 -7.76 7.58 -14.64
CA ARG A 143 -8.10 6.81 -15.85
C ARG A 143 -8.44 5.36 -15.52
N ASN A 144 -7.63 4.71 -14.68
CA ASN A 144 -7.89 3.34 -14.22
C ASN A 144 -9.23 3.23 -13.46
N LEU A 145 -9.59 4.23 -12.64
CA LEU A 145 -10.89 4.27 -11.95
C LEU A 145 -12.06 4.38 -12.95
N ILE A 146 -11.91 5.18 -14.01
CA ILE A 146 -12.93 5.32 -15.04
C ILE A 146 -13.10 4.02 -15.84
N GLU A 147 -12.00 3.38 -16.23
CA GLU A 147 -12.01 2.09 -16.93
C GLU A 147 -12.71 1.01 -16.08
N THR A 148 -12.32 0.88 -14.80
CA THR A 148 -12.95 -0.08 -13.90
C THR A 148 -14.44 0.21 -13.65
N LYS A 149 -14.84 1.49 -13.59
CA LYS A 149 -16.26 1.88 -13.55
C LYS A 149 -17.00 1.39 -14.80
N GLN A 150 -16.42 1.58 -15.99
CA GLN A 150 -17.01 1.13 -17.25
C GLN A 150 -17.19 -0.40 -17.26
N GLU A 151 -16.16 -1.15 -16.86
CA GLU A 151 -16.23 -2.60 -16.72
C GLU A 151 -17.37 -3.06 -15.80
N ILE A 152 -17.49 -2.44 -14.61
CA ILE A 152 -18.56 -2.75 -13.65
C ILE A 152 -19.92 -2.41 -14.26
N THR A 153 -20.06 -1.28 -14.95
CA THR A 153 -21.33 -0.90 -15.59
C THR A 153 -21.71 -1.83 -16.73
N ASN A 154 -20.74 -2.36 -17.48
CA ASN A 154 -21.01 -3.34 -18.53
C ASN A 154 -21.48 -4.68 -17.95
N LYS A 155 -20.96 -5.10 -16.79
CA LYS A 155 -21.42 -6.30 -16.07
C LYS A 155 -22.81 -6.14 -15.43
N LEU A 156 -23.29 -4.91 -15.27
CA LEU A 156 -24.61 -4.60 -14.72
C LEU A 156 -25.71 -4.53 -15.80
N LYS A 157 -25.34 -4.47 -17.08
CA LYS A 157 -26.26 -4.54 -18.22
C LYS A 157 -26.61 -5.98 -18.54
#